data_AF-A0A960EHG2-F1
#
_entry.id   AF-A0A960EHG2-F1
#
_cell.length_a   1.000
_cell.length_b   1.000
_cell.length_c   1.000
_cell.angle_alpha   90.00
_cell.angle_beta   90.00
_cell.angle_gamma   90.00
#
_symmetry.space_group_name_H-M   'P 1'
#
loop_
_entity.id
_entity.type
_entity.pdbx_description
1 polymer ?
#
loop_
_entity_poly.entity_id
_entity_poly.type
_entity_poly.pdbx_seq_one_letter_code
_entity_poly.pdbx_strand_id
1 'polypeptide(L)' 'MADCNETLRELYLFLDGQLTEEDRAHIVQHLDDCSPCLAAYDFEAELRMVVRSRCTDQVPDSLRAR' A
#
# COMPACT_ATOMS: atom_id res chain seq x y z
N MET A 1 -13.75 15.41 -7.85
CA MET A 1 -14.34 14.14 -7.39
C MET A 1 -13.44 13.07 -7.97
N ALA A 2 -12.47 12.62 -7.18
CA ALA A 2 -11.48 11.64 -7.65
C ALA A 2 -12.20 10.36 -8.09
N ASP A 3 -11.77 9.77 -9.20
CA ASP A 3 -12.37 8.53 -9.70
C ASP A 3 -11.86 7.36 -8.86
N CYS A 4 -12.75 6.48 -8.41
CA CYS A 4 -12.36 5.31 -7.60
C CYS A 4 -11.31 4.44 -8.32
N ASN A 5 -11.32 4.37 -9.66
CA ASN A 5 -10.29 3.63 -10.40
C ASN A 5 -8.91 4.29 -10.34
N GLU A 6 -8.85 5.62 -10.26
CA GLU A 6 -7.61 6.36 -10.10
C GLU A 6 -7.05 6.12 -8.70
N THR A 7 -7.87 6.28 -7.66
CA THR A 7 -7.52 5.97 -6.28
C THR A 7 -6.98 4.54 -6.14
N LEU A 8 -7.62 3.56 -6.76
CA LEU A 8 -7.18 2.16 -6.71
C LEU A 8 -5.81 1.93 -7.40
N ARG A 9 -5.47 2.71 -8.43
CA ARG A 9 -4.13 2.63 -9.05
C ARG A 9 -3.07 3.28 -8.14
N GLU A 10 -3.39 4.43 -7.57
CA GLU A 10 -2.51 5.18 -6.68
C GLU A 10 -2.31 4.47 -5.33
N LEU A 11 -3.25 3.62 -4.93
CA LEU A 11 -3.24 2.88 -3.67
C LEU A 11 -1.94 2.11 -3.43
N TYR A 12 -1.39 1.46 -4.46
CA TYR A 12 -0.13 0.73 -4.32
C TYR A 12 1.06 1.67 -4.11
N LEU A 13 1.10 2.79 -4.84
CA LEU A 13 2.13 3.81 -4.66
C LEU A 13 2.04 4.45 -3.27
N PHE A 14 0.82 4.68 -2.78
CA PHE A 14 0.56 5.17 -1.43
C PHE A 14 1.09 4.21 -0.37
N LEU A 15 0.77 2.91 -0.50
CA LEU A 15 1.21 1.87 0.44
C LEU A 15 2.73 1.64 0.39
N ASP A 16 3.38 1.93 -0.74
CA ASP A 16 4.85 1.88 -0.88
C ASP A 16 5.54 3.18 -0.42
N GLY A 17 4.78 4.24 -0.11
CA GLY A 17 5.33 5.54 0.26
C GLY A 17 5.97 6.31 -0.90
N GLN A 18 5.54 6.03 -2.14
CA GLN A 18 6.10 6.59 -3.37
C GLN A 18 5.29 7.77 -3.94
N LEU A 19 4.25 8.21 -3.25
CA LEU A 19 3.45 9.37 -3.64
C LEU A 19 4.08 10.69 -3.17
N THR A 20 3.80 11.77 -3.91
CA THR A 20 4.09 13.13 -3.44
C THR A 20 3.19 13.50 -2.26
N GLU A 21 3.53 14.55 -1.51
CA GLU A 21 2.69 15.01 -0.40
C GLU A 21 1.28 15.43 -0.85
N GLU A 22 1.17 16.01 -2.04
CA GLU A 22 -0.10 16.41 -2.65
C GLU A 22 -0.97 15.19 -2.99
N ASP A 23 -0.40 14.22 -3.72
CA ASP A 23 -1.12 12.98 -4.08
C ASP A 23 -1.52 12.18 -2.84
N ARG A 24 -0.66 12.22 -1.81
CA ARG A 24 -0.95 11.60 -0.51
C ARG A 24 -2.17 12.22 0.16
N ALA A 25 -2.30 13.55 0.15
CA ALA A 25 -3.46 14.22 0.71
C ALA A 25 -4.73 13.90 -0.09
N HIS A 26 -4.60 13.84 -1.43
CA HIS A 26 -5.71 13.52 -2.32
C HIS A 26 -6.28 12.12 -2.08
N ILE A 27 -5.42 11.09 -2.04
CA ILE A 27 -5.87 9.72 -1.80
C ILE A 27 -6.46 9.55 -0.39
N VAL A 28 -5.86 10.18 0.64
CA VAL A 28 -6.40 10.15 2.01
C VAL A 28 -7.80 10.73 2.07
N GLN A 29 -8.02 11.90 1.47
CA GLN A 29 -9.36 12.50 1.41
C GLN A 29 -10.37 11.59 0.72
N HIS A 30 -9.97 10.92 -0.37
CA HIS A 30 -10.86 9.98 -1.04
C HIS A 30 -11.18 8.75 -0.18
N LEU A 31 -10.20 8.18 0.51
CA LEU A 31 -10.41 7.04 1.40
C LEU A 31 -11.37 7.40 2.55
N ASP A 32 -11.27 8.62 3.08
CA ASP A 32 -12.18 9.11 4.13
C ASP A 32 -13.62 9.26 3.62
N ASP A 33 -13.81 9.66 2.36
CA ASP A 33 -15.12 9.90 1.75
C ASP A 33 -15.72 8.67 1.04
N CYS A 34 -14.93 7.60 0.83
CA CYS A 34 -15.29 6.48 -0.03
C CYS A 34 -15.06 5.12 0.67
N SER A 35 -16.09 4.63 1.35
CA SER A 35 -16.08 3.32 2.03
C SER A 35 -15.59 2.13 1.17
N PRO A 36 -15.94 1.97 -0.13
CA PRO A 36 -15.42 0.85 -0.90
C PRO A 36 -13.92 0.95 -1.17
N CYS A 37 -13.37 2.15 -1.37
CA CYS A 37 -11.93 2.34 -1.52
C CYS A 37 -11.19 2.16 -0.19
N LEU A 38 -11.78 2.59 0.93
CA LEU A 38 -11.25 2.31 2.26
C LEU A 38 -11.15 0.81 2.54
N ALA A 39 -12.20 0.05 2.21
CA ALA A 39 -12.17 -1.41 2.36
C ALA A 39 -11.09 -2.08 1.50
N ALA A 40 -10.83 -1.56 0.29
CA ALA A 40 -9.73 -2.03 -0.55
C ALA A 40 -8.36 -1.70 0.07
N TYR A 41 -8.18 -0.50 0.63
CA TYR A 41 -6.98 -0.12 1.37
C TYR A 41 -6.73 -1.05 2.55
N ASP A 42 -7.74 -1.29 3.40
CA ASP A 42 -7.62 -2.13 4.58
C ASP A 42 -7.18 -3.56 4.21
N PHE A 43 -7.83 -4.14 3.19
CA PHE A 43 -7.46 -5.47 2.69
C PHE A 43 -6.00 -5.53 2.20
N GLU A 44 -5.57 -4.56 1.39
CA GLU A 44 -4.20 -4.52 0.87
C GLU A 44 -3.16 -4.30 1.97
N ALA A 45 -3.47 -3.44 2.95
CA ALA A 45 -2.61 -3.21 4.10
C ALA A 45 -2.45 -4.49 4.95
N GLU A 46 -3.56 -5.20 5.22
CA GLU A 46 -3.54 -6.49 5.92
C GLU A 46 -2.75 -7.55 5.14
N LEU A 47 -2.99 -7.67 3.83
CA LEU A 47 -2.27 -8.60 2.97
C LEU A 47 -0.76 -8.35 3.02
N ARG A 48 -0.33 -7.09 2.93
CA ARG A 48 1.09 -6.71 3.04
C ARG A 48 1.68 -7.08 4.39
N MET A 49 0.95 -6.92 5.49
CA MET A 49 1.40 -7.38 6.81
C MET A 49 1.59 -8.90 6.84
N VAL A 50 0.64 -9.67 6.30
CA VAL A 50 0.72 -11.13 6.22
C VAL A 50 1.92 -11.55 5.38
N VAL A 51 2.08 -11.00 4.17
CA VAL A 51 3.22 -11.30 3.29
C VAL A 51 4.54 -11.00 4.00
N ARG A 52 4.66 -9.81 4.61
CA ARG A 52 5.86 -9.42 5.37
C ARG A 52 6.16 -10.38 6.52
N SER A 53 5.14 -10.85 7.24
CA SER A 53 5.31 -11.80 8.34
C SER A 53 5.82 -13.18 7.89
N ARG A 54 5.55 -13.56 6.63
CA ARG A 54 5.98 -14.84 6.05
C ARG A 54 7.31 -14.75 5.32
N CYS A 55 7.67 -13.57 4.82
CA CYS A 55 8.95 -13.30 4.18
C CYS A 55 10.07 -12.92 5.17
N THR A 56 10.02 -13.39 6.42
CA THR A 56 11.11 -13.24 7.40
C THR A 56 12.10 -14.41 7.39
N ASP A 57 12.14 -15.21 6.32
CA ASP A 57 13.15 -16.24 6.18
C ASP A 57 14.54 -15.61 6.24
N GLN A 58 15.39 -16.13 7.13
CA GLN A 58 16.77 -15.68 7.23
C GLN A 58 17.45 -15.94 5.90
N VAL A 59 17.85 -14.88 5.20
CA VAL A 59 18.67 -14.97 3.99
C VAL A 59 19.88 -15.84 4.35
N PRO A 60 20.12 -16.98 3.69
CA PRO A 60 21.25 -17.85 3.98
C PRO A 60 22.56 -17.05 3.99
N ASP A 61 23.45 -17.31 4.95
CA ASP A 61 24.73 -16.58 5.04
C ASP A 61 25.56 -16.68 3.76
N SER A 62 25.40 -17.77 3.01
CA SER A 62 26.01 -17.98 1.68
C SER A 62 25.58 -16.93 0.64
N LEU A 63 24.42 -16.30 0.80
CA LEU A 63 23.93 -15.21 -0.05
C LEU A 63 24.24 -13.82 0.52
N ARG A 64 24.56 -13.70 1.82
CA ARG A 64 24.96 -12.42 2.45
C ARG A 64 26.43 -12.08 2.22
N ALA A 65 27.28 -13.07 1.96
CA ALA A 65 28.73 -12.90 1.85
C ALA A 65 29.24 -12.46 0.46
N ARG A 66 28.55 -11.56 -0.24
CA ARG A 66 28.99 -11.02 -1.55
C ARG A 66 29.30 -9.54 -1.50
#